data_AF-A0A2N1W9K7-F1
#
_entry.id   AF-A0A2N1W9K7-F1
#
_cell.length_a   1.000
_cell.length_b   1.000
_cell.length_c   1.000
_cell.angle_alpha   90.00
_cell.angle_beta   90.00
_cell.angle_gamma   90.00
#
_symmetry.space_group_name_H-M   'P 1'
#
loop_
_entity.id
_entity.type
_entity.pdbx_description
1 polymer ?
#
loop_
_entity_poly.entity_id
_entity_poly.type
_entity_poly.pdbx_seq_one_letter_code
_entity_poly.pdbx_strand_id
1 'polypeptide(L)'
;APTARPPVVKIMDYGKYKFEEAKAARAAKKKQHVIHLKEVKYRPGIDDHDFDFKTRHAREFLGEGNKVKVTLMFRGRQMAHPELGRAVLVRVATELADVGKIEQEAKLDGRNMIMVIAPK
;
A
#
# COMPACT_ATOMS: atom_id res chain seq x y z
N ALA A 1 -4.46 0.79 37.84
CA ALA A 1 -3.08 0.49 37.42
C ALA A 1 -2.54 -0.59 38.34
N PRO A 2 -2.38 -1.84 37.87
CA PRO A 2 -1.95 -2.95 38.72
C PRO A 2 -0.47 -2.87 39.13
N THR A 3 0.31 -2.00 38.48
CA THR A 3 1.77 -1.85 38.67
C THR A 3 2.18 -0.82 39.73
N ALA A 4 1.24 -0.10 40.35
CA ALA A 4 1.54 0.88 41.41
C ALA A 4 1.68 0.21 42.79
N ARG A 5 2.61 0.69 43.64
CA ARG A 5 2.73 0.32 45.07
C ARG A 5 2.38 1.54 45.93
N PRO A 6 1.30 1.53 46.74
CA PRO A 6 0.28 0.48 46.86
C PRO A 6 -0.67 0.40 45.65
N PRO A 7 -1.33 -0.75 45.40
CA PRO A 7 -2.25 -0.92 44.28
C PRO A 7 -3.42 0.06 44.40
N VAL A 8 -3.64 0.83 43.34
CA VAL A 8 -4.74 1.79 43.27
C VAL A 8 -5.95 1.11 42.66
N VAL A 9 -6.95 0.83 43.51
CA VAL A 9 -8.27 0.34 43.10
C VAL A 9 -9.22 1.52 42.93
N LYS A 10 -10.05 1.48 41.90
CA LYS A 10 -11.09 2.47 41.66
C LYS A 10 -12.44 1.76 41.71
N ILE A 11 -13.29 2.16 42.64
CA ILE A 11 -14.65 1.62 42.79
C ILE A 11 -15.48 2.17 41.62
N MET A 12 -15.93 1.28 40.74
CA MET A 12 -16.77 1.61 39.59
C MET A 12 -17.59 0.38 39.17
N ASP A 13 -18.67 0.62 38.42
CA ASP A 13 -19.40 -0.46 37.74
C ASP A 13 -18.54 -1.02 36.60
N TYR A 14 -18.00 -2.21 36.81
CA TYR A 14 -17.09 -2.85 35.87
C TYR A 14 -17.79 -3.24 34.55
N GLY A 15 -19.08 -3.59 34.60
CA GLY A 15 -19.86 -3.94 33.41
C GLY A 15 -20.10 -2.74 32.51
N LYS A 16 -20.50 -1.61 33.10
CA LYS A 16 -20.68 -0.33 32.38
C LYS A 16 -19.35 0.18 31.82
N TYR A 17 -18.27 0.12 32.60
CA TYR A 17 -16.94 0.52 32.14
C TYR A 17 -16.45 -0.32 30.96
N LYS A 18 -16.62 -1.66 31.01
CA LYS A 18 -16.26 -2.55 29.89
C LYS A 18 -17.06 -2.27 28.63
N PHE A 19 -18.35 -1.92 28.77
CA PHE A 19 -19.18 -1.54 27.65
C PHE A 19 -18.72 -0.21 27.01
N GLU A 20 -18.40 0.80 27.82
CA GLU A 20 -17.87 2.08 27.33
C GLU A 20 -16.49 1.93 26.68
N GLU A 21 -15.61 1.11 27.25
CA GLU A 21 -14.30 0.77 26.68
C GLU A 21 -14.45 0.06 25.32
N ALA A 22 -15.37 -0.90 25.23
CA ALA A 22 -15.66 -1.60 23.97
C ALA A 22 -16.29 -0.67 22.92
N LYS A 23 -17.19 0.24 23.33
CA LYS A 23 -17.82 1.24 22.45
C LYS A 23 -16.78 2.24 21.95
N ALA A 24 -15.90 2.73 22.82
CA ALA A 24 -14.79 3.60 22.46
C ALA A 24 -13.79 2.90 21.52
N ALA A 25 -13.43 1.65 21.81
CA ALA A 25 -12.55 0.86 20.95
C ALA A 25 -13.17 0.59 19.56
N ARG A 26 -14.47 0.31 19.48
CA ARG A 26 -15.19 0.17 18.20
C ARG A 26 -15.25 1.49 17.43
N ALA A 27 -15.50 2.61 18.10
CA ALA A 27 -15.48 3.92 17.49
C ALA A 27 -14.08 4.29 16.97
N ALA A 28 -13.02 3.97 17.71
CA ALA A 28 -11.64 4.15 17.29
C ALA A 28 -11.29 3.28 16.07
N LYS A 29 -11.68 1.99 16.08
CA LYS A 29 -11.48 1.09 14.93
C LYS A 29 -12.21 1.57 13.68
N LYS A 30 -13.43 2.08 13.81
CA LYS A 30 -14.20 2.60 12.66
C LYS A 30 -13.60 3.87 12.07
N LYS A 31 -12.91 4.68 12.88
CA LYS A 31 -12.22 5.91 12.43
C LYS A 31 -10.85 5.66 11.83
N GLN A 32 -10.29 4.46 11.99
CA GLN A 32 -9.00 4.12 11.41
C GLN A 32 -9.13 3.99 9.89
N HIS A 33 -8.48 4.89 9.14
CA HIS A 33 -8.39 4.79 7.69
C HIS A 33 -7.53 3.58 7.33
N VAL A 34 -8.14 2.55 6.74
CA VAL A 34 -7.42 1.35 6.32
C VAL A 34 -6.78 1.64 4.97
N ILE A 35 -5.47 1.91 5.00
CA ILE A 35 -4.68 2.05 3.78
C ILE A 35 -4.49 0.66 3.20
N HIS A 36 -5.09 0.38 2.05
CA HIS A 36 -4.91 -0.89 1.36
C HIS A 36 -3.69 -0.82 0.43
N LEU A 37 -3.04 -1.98 0.25
CA LEU A 37 -2.03 -2.17 -0.79
C LEU A 37 -2.70 -2.75 -2.03
N LYS A 38 -2.86 -1.93 -3.06
CA LYS A 38 -3.43 -2.33 -4.36
C LYS A 38 -2.30 -2.78 -5.28
N GLU A 39 -2.44 -3.95 -5.89
CA GLU A 39 -1.40 -4.49 -6.79
C GLU A 39 -1.81 -4.26 -8.26
N VAL A 40 -0.92 -3.65 -9.05
CA VAL A 40 -1.10 -3.44 -10.49
C VAL A 40 -0.02 -4.19 -11.25
N LYS A 41 -0.43 -5.08 -12.15
CA LYS A 41 0.48 -5.99 -12.86
C LYS A 41 0.78 -5.51 -14.29
N TYR A 42 2.06 -5.38 -14.59
CA TYR A 42 2.58 -5.00 -15.90
C TYR A 42 3.30 -6.17 -16.57
N ARG A 43 3.34 -6.14 -17.91
CA ARG A 43 4.06 -7.11 -18.72
C ARG A 43 5.16 -6.40 -19.51
N PRO A 44 6.33 -7.05 -19.72
CA PRO A 44 7.33 -6.56 -20.66
C PRO A 44 6.78 -6.66 -22.09
N GLY A 45 6.62 -5.53 -22.77
CA GLY A 45 5.92 -5.44 -24.07
C GLY A 45 4.43 -5.07 -23.96
N ILE A 46 4.08 -4.24 -22.97
CA ILE A 46 2.74 -3.66 -22.85
C ILE A 46 2.47 -2.72 -24.03
N ASP A 47 1.24 -2.77 -24.56
CA ASP A 47 0.74 -1.83 -25.56
C ASP A 47 0.49 -0.46 -24.91
N ASP A 48 0.67 0.64 -25.65
CA ASP A 48 0.49 1.99 -25.09
C ASP A 48 -0.92 2.22 -24.53
N HIS A 49 -1.96 1.58 -25.11
CA HIS A 49 -3.32 1.70 -24.58
C HIS A 49 -3.50 0.97 -23.24
N ASP A 50 -2.96 -0.24 -23.09
CA ASP A 50 -3.00 -1.00 -21.82
C ASP A 50 -2.16 -0.31 -20.74
N PHE A 51 -1.06 0.35 -21.15
CA PHE A 51 -0.23 1.15 -20.26
C PHE A 51 -0.98 2.35 -19.67
N ASP A 52 -1.64 3.14 -20.53
CA ASP A 52 -2.43 4.30 -20.09
C ASP A 52 -3.55 3.88 -19.12
N PHE A 53 -4.30 2.83 -19.49
CA PHE A 53 -5.40 2.35 -18.67
C PHE A 53 -4.96 1.93 -17.25
N LYS A 54 -3.84 1.20 -17.15
CA LYS A 54 -3.28 0.78 -15.85
C LYS A 54 -2.68 1.94 -15.06
N THR A 55 -2.09 2.91 -15.74
CA THR A 55 -1.54 4.12 -15.12
C THR A 55 -2.67 4.98 -14.54
N ARG A 56 -3.80 5.09 -15.25
CA ARG A 56 -5.01 5.76 -14.75
C ARG A 56 -5.58 5.08 -13.51
N HIS A 57 -5.70 3.75 -13.52
CA HIS A 57 -6.12 3.01 -12.32
C HIS A 57 -5.16 3.18 -11.15
N ALA A 58 -3.84 3.17 -11.41
CA ALA A 58 -2.85 3.44 -10.37
C ALA A 58 -2.99 4.85 -9.79
N ARG A 59 -3.28 5.85 -10.63
CA ARG A 59 -3.57 7.22 -10.20
C ARG A 59 -4.83 7.31 -9.34
N GLU A 60 -5.90 6.62 -9.72
CA GLU A 60 -7.14 6.55 -8.92
C GLU A 60 -6.89 5.91 -7.55
N PHE A 61 -6.14 4.80 -7.49
CA PHE A 61 -5.80 4.17 -6.21
C PHE A 61 -4.95 5.07 -5.30
N LEU A 62 -4.01 5.82 -5.87
CA LEU A 62 -3.23 6.81 -5.12
C LEU A 62 -4.11 7.97 -4.64
N GLY A 63 -5.06 8.43 -5.46
CA GLY A 63 -6.03 9.46 -5.09
C GLY A 63 -6.96 9.05 -3.95
N GLU A 64 -7.29 7.75 -3.84
CA GLU A 64 -8.04 7.19 -2.71
C GLU A 64 -7.20 7.05 -1.42
N GLY A 65 -5.91 7.40 -1.45
CA GLY A 65 -5.00 7.23 -0.30
C GLY A 65 -4.53 5.79 -0.10
N ASN A 66 -4.65 4.93 -1.11
CA ASN A 66 -4.12 3.57 -1.09
C ASN A 66 -2.67 3.54 -1.60
N LYS A 67 -1.88 2.59 -1.08
CA LYS A 67 -0.54 2.32 -1.62
C LYS A 67 -0.68 1.45 -2.86
N VAL A 68 0.12 1.73 -3.89
CA VAL A 68 0.12 0.94 -5.12
C VAL A 68 1.43 0.16 -5.23
N LYS A 69 1.30 -1.16 -5.30
CA LYS A 69 2.38 -2.08 -5.63
C LYS A 69 2.35 -2.38 -7.12
N VAL A 70 3.32 -1.84 -7.83
CA VAL A 70 3.52 -2.09 -9.25
C VAL A 70 4.38 -3.35 -9.40
N THR A 71 3.83 -4.40 -9.99
CA THR A 71 4.52 -5.68 -10.19
C THR A 71 4.68 -5.96 -11.68
N LEU A 72 5.91 -6.06 -12.16
CA LEU A 72 6.22 -6.47 -13.53
C LEU A 72 6.66 -7.93 -13.52
N MET A 73 5.95 -8.79 -14.25
CA MET A 73 6.27 -10.23 -14.31
C MET A 73 7.12 -10.52 -15.55
N PHE A 74 8.31 -11.07 -15.36
CA PHE A 74 9.13 -11.56 -16.47
C PHE A 74 8.75 -12.99 -16.83
N ARG A 75 8.65 -13.30 -18.12
CA ARG A 75 8.45 -14.67 -18.61
C ARG A 75 9.71 -15.16 -19.34
N GLY A 76 10.24 -16.29 -18.89
CA GLY A 76 11.33 -17.03 -19.56
C GLY A 76 12.60 -16.20 -19.77
N ARG A 77 12.99 -16.02 -21.04
CA ARG A 77 14.21 -15.32 -21.47
C ARG A 77 14.22 -13.82 -21.17
N GLN A 78 13.08 -13.25 -20.78
CA GLN A 78 12.97 -11.83 -20.44
C GLN A 78 13.66 -11.47 -19.10
N MET A 79 14.02 -12.47 -18.30
CA MET A 79 14.90 -12.29 -17.12
C MET A 79 16.29 -11.73 -17.49
N ALA A 80 16.73 -11.92 -18.74
CA ALA A 80 18.01 -11.39 -19.22
C ALA A 80 17.97 -9.88 -19.56
N HIS A 81 16.77 -9.29 -19.66
CA HIS A 81 16.59 -7.85 -19.95
C HIS A 81 15.85 -7.14 -18.81
N PRO A 82 16.46 -7.02 -17.62
CA PRO A 82 15.90 -6.25 -16.51
C PRO A 82 15.75 -4.76 -16.87
N GLU A 83 16.54 -4.27 -17.84
CA GLU A 83 16.51 -2.88 -18.31
C GLU A 83 15.16 -2.48 -18.92
N LEU A 84 14.51 -3.38 -19.67
CA LEU A 84 13.18 -3.14 -20.24
C LEU A 84 12.12 -2.99 -19.15
N GLY A 85 12.17 -3.84 -18.12
CA GLY A 85 11.27 -3.75 -16.98
C GLY A 85 11.50 -2.46 -16.18
N ARG A 86 12.77 -2.09 -15.97
CA ARG A 86 13.15 -0.86 -15.28
C ARG A 86 12.70 0.39 -16.04
N ALA A 87 12.85 0.42 -17.37
CA ALA A 87 12.39 1.53 -18.19
C ALA A 87 10.87 1.75 -18.08
N VAL A 88 10.08 0.67 -18.11
CA VAL A 88 8.62 0.75 -17.92
C VAL A 88 8.27 1.26 -16.52
N LEU A 89 8.94 0.78 -15.47
CA LEU A 89 8.70 1.23 -14.10
C LEU A 89 9.08 2.71 -13.91
N VAL A 90 10.17 3.17 -14.52
CA VAL A 90 10.57 4.58 -14.51
C VAL A 90 9.55 5.43 -15.25
N ARG A 91 9.01 4.97 -16.39
CA ARG A 91 7.92 5.66 -17.11
C ARG A 91 6.68 5.81 -16.23
N VAL A 92 6.24 4.73 -15.58
CA VAL A 92 5.10 4.75 -14.62
C VAL A 92 5.38 5.69 -13.45
N ALA A 93 6.59 5.64 -12.88
CA ALA A 93 6.97 6.49 -11.76
C ALA A 93 6.97 7.98 -12.14
N THR A 94 7.34 8.31 -13.38
CA THR A 94 7.34 9.69 -13.89
C THR A 94 5.92 10.21 -14.08
N GLU A 95 5.03 9.38 -14.67
CA GLU A 95 3.61 9.69 -14.89
C GLU A 95 2.80 9.82 -13.58
N LEU A 96 3.25 9.18 -12.51
CA LEU A 96 2.62 9.19 -11.18
C LEU A 96 3.37 10.05 -10.16
N ALA A 97 4.40 10.80 -10.58
CA ALA A 97 5.20 11.65 -9.69
C ALA A 97 4.41 12.85 -9.13
N ASP A 98 3.30 13.19 -9.78
CA ASP A 98 2.34 14.22 -9.36
C ASP A 98 1.50 13.77 -8.16
N VAL A 99 0.99 12.53 -8.19
CA VAL A 99 0.06 11.98 -7.18
C VAL A 99 0.72 11.08 -6.14
N GLY A 100 1.94 10.61 -6.37
CA GLY A 100 2.57 9.61 -5.51
C GLY A 100 4.08 9.84 -5.31
N LYS A 101 4.59 9.28 -4.21
CA LYS A 101 6.01 9.21 -3.89
C LYS A 101 6.47 7.77 -3.89
N ILE A 102 7.63 7.50 -4.49
CA ILE A 102 8.26 6.18 -4.46
C ILE A 102 8.70 5.88 -3.02
N GLU A 103 8.09 4.87 -2.41
CA GLU A 103 8.48 4.38 -1.07
C GLU A 103 9.51 3.26 -1.19
N GLN A 104 9.34 2.40 -2.21
CA GLN A 104 10.27 1.33 -2.52
C GLN A 104 10.62 1.37 -4.01
N GLU A 105 11.91 1.58 -4.29
CA GLU A 105 12.45 1.56 -5.65
C GLU A 105 12.29 0.18 -6.31
N ALA A 106 12.39 0.15 -7.64
CA ALA A 106 12.25 -1.07 -8.44
C ALA A 106 13.25 -2.15 -8.00
N LYS A 107 12.76 -3.17 -7.30
CA LYS A 107 13.55 -4.31 -6.82
C LYS A 107 13.16 -5.57 -7.57
N LEU A 108 14.16 -6.34 -7.98
CA LEU A 108 13.96 -7.65 -8.58
C LEU A 108 13.77 -8.69 -7.47
N ASP A 109 12.57 -9.27 -7.41
CA ASP A 109 12.16 -10.33 -6.50
C ASP A 109 11.90 -11.61 -7.32
N GLY A 110 12.98 -12.36 -7.55
CA GLY A 110 12.96 -13.57 -8.38
C GLY A 110 12.53 -13.28 -9.82
N ARG A 111 11.33 -13.73 -10.19
CA ARG A 111 10.77 -13.56 -11.55
C ARG A 111 9.98 -12.28 -11.74
N ASN A 112 9.81 -11.50 -10.68
CA ASN A 112 9.02 -10.28 -10.69
C ASN A 112 9.91 -9.09 -10.34
N MET A 113 9.67 -7.94 -10.94
CA MET A 113 10.19 -6.66 -10.46
C MET A 113 9.07 -5.89 -9.79
N ILE A 114 9.29 -5.46 -8.56
CA ILE A 114 8.29 -4.84 -7.72
C ILE A 114 8.74 -3.41 -7.40
N MET A 115 7.80 -2.47 -7.47
CA MET A 115 7.98 -1.09 -7.01
C MET A 115 6.76 -0.71 -6.18
N VAL A 116 6.95 0.05 -5.10
CA VAL A 116 5.84 0.52 -4.25
C VAL A 116 5.79 2.03 -4.27
N ILE A 117 4.63 2.56 -4.64
CA ILE A 117 4.32 3.98 -4.64
C ILE A 117 3.32 4.24 -3.52
N ALA A 118 3.64 5.19 -2.66
CA ALA A 118 2.74 5.71 -1.65
C ALA A 118 2.04 6.96 -2.18
N PRO A 119 0.77 7.20 -1.79
CA PRO A 119 0.09 8.45 -2.11
C PRO A 119 0.81 9.61 -1.41
N LYS A 120 0.85 10.76 -2.09
CA LYS A 120 1.51 11.97 -1.57
C LYS A 120 0.66 12.68 -0.50
#